data_AF-A0A8I0MDI4-F1
#
_entry.id   AF-A0A8I0MDI4-F1
#
_cell.length_a   1.000
_cell.length_b   1.000
_cell.length_c   1.000
_cell.angle_alpha   90.00
_cell.angle_beta   90.00
_cell.angle_gamma   90.00
#
_symmetry.space_group_name_H-M   'P 1'
#
loop_
_entity.id
_entity.type
_entity.pdbx_description
1 polymer ?
#
loop_
_entity_poly.entity_id
_entity_poly.type
_entity_poly.pdbx_seq_one_letter_code
_entity_poly.pdbx_strand_id
1 'polypeptide(L)' 'MATKVEVGDLVVVRGEVVWIDDDGVPRVEFRGAEYPVRISSGSFESVTKPTKRPIYDKPD' A
#
# COMPACT_ATOMS: atom_id res chain seq x y z
N MET A 1 -22.30 4.61 5.29
CA MET A 1 -22.15 4.61 6.76
C MET A 1 -20.67 4.38 7.04
N ALA A 2 -20.00 5.29 7.74
CA ALA A 2 -18.63 5.06 8.17
C ALA A 2 -18.67 4.14 9.40
N THR A 3 -18.01 2.98 9.32
CA THR A 3 -17.86 2.07 10.46
C THR A 3 -17.13 2.83 11.57
N LYS A 4 -17.71 2.84 12.77
CA LYS A 4 -17.08 3.45 13.95
C LYS A 4 -15.96 2.52 14.38
N VAL A 5 -14.72 2.99 14.31
CA VAL A 5 -13.52 2.25 14.71
C VAL A 5 -13.26 2.50 16.19
N GLU A 6 -12.96 1.46 16.95
CA GLU A 6 -12.68 1.54 18.39
C GLU A 6 -11.23 1.16 18.71
N VAL A 7 -10.72 1.61 19.86
CA VAL A 7 -9.36 1.26 20.29
C VAL A 7 -9.31 -0.24 20.59
N GLY A 8 -8.43 -0.94 19.88
CA GLY A 8 -8.27 -2.39 19.99
C GLY A 8 -8.82 -3.19 18.80
N ASP A 9 -9.56 -2.55 17.89
CA ASP A 9 -10.00 -3.19 16.67
C ASP A 9 -8.82 -3.51 15.73
N LEU A 10 -8.88 -4.69 15.11
CA LEU A 10 -7.98 -5.07 14.03
C LEU A 10 -8.57 -4.58 12.71
N VAL A 11 -7.82 -3.72 12.01
CA VAL A 11 -8.24 -3.13 10.74
C VAL A 11 -7.27 -3.48 9.62
N VAL A 12 -7.81 -3.80 8.44
CA VAL A 12 -7.02 -4.06 7.23
C VAL A 12 -7.19 -2.89 6.28
N VAL A 13 -6.10 -2.18 5.99
CA VAL A 13 -6.08 -1.03 5.08
C VAL A 13 -5.29 -1.38 3.83
N ARG A 14 -5.86 -1.07 2.66
CA ARG A 14 -5.16 -1.22 1.39
C ARG A 14 -4.35 0.04 1.11
N GLY A 15 -3.05 -0.13 0.90
CA GLY A 15 -2.13 0.92 0.49
C GLY A 15 -1.26 0.46 -0.68
N GLU A 16 -0.61 1.42 -1.32
CA GLU A 16 0.30 1.17 -2.44
C GLU A 16 1.75 1.34 -1.98
N VAL A 17 2.62 0.40 -2.34
CA VAL A 17 4.06 0.55 -2.10
C VAL A 17 4.59 1.57 -3.09
N VAL A 18 4.95 2.76 -2.58
CA VAL A 18 5.45 3.89 -3.40
C VAL A 18 6.97 3.98 -3.41
N TRP A 19 7.63 3.39 -2.40
CA TRP A 19 9.08 3.39 -2.27
C TRP A 19 9.57 2.16 -1.50
N ILE A 20 10.79 1.72 -1.78
CA ILE A 20 11.51 0.74 -0.96
C ILE A 20 12.83 1.40 -0.56
N ASP A 21 13.05 1.55 0.75
CA ASP A 21 14.29 2.11 1.27
C ASP A 21 15.46 1.13 1.10
N ASP A 22 16.69 1.64 1.22
CA ASP A 22 17.94 0.85 1.10
C ASP A 22 18.01 -0.34 2.06
N ASP A 23 17.38 -0.24 3.24
CA ASP A 23 17.28 -1.34 4.22
C ASP A 23 16.28 -2.44 3.81
N GLY A 24 15.64 -2.31 2.64
CA GLY A 24 14.60 -3.22 2.16
C GLY A 24 13.21 -3.00 2.79
N VAL A 25 13.04 -1.96 3.61
CA VAL A 25 11.75 -1.63 4.22
C VAL A 25 10.88 -0.83 3.25
N PRO A 26 9.67 -1.30 2.91
CA PRO A 26 8.76 -0.58 2.03
C PRO A 26 8.06 0.59 2.74
N ARG A 27 7.84 1.66 1.96
CA ARG A 27 6.95 2.77 2.31
C ARG A 27 5.64 2.62 1.56
N VAL A 28 4.55 2.57 2.31
CA VAL A 28 3.20 2.38 1.80
C VAL A 28 2.43 3.68 1.92
N GLU A 29 1.90 4.16 0.80
CA GLU A 29 0.95 5.27 0.79
C GLU A 29 -0.47 4.73 1.02
N PHE A 30 -1.17 5.32 1.99
CA PHE A 30 -2.56 5.02 2.26
C PHE A 30 -3.45 6.16 1.81
N ARG A 31 -4.62 5.81 1.27
CA ARG A 31 -5.61 6.81 0.85
C ARG A 31 -6.08 7.62 2.05
N GLY A 32 -5.76 8.92 2.05
CA GLY A 32 -6.11 9.85 3.13
C GLY A 32 -5.04 10.01 4.22
N ALA A 33 -3.90 9.31 4.11
CA ALA A 33 -2.73 9.64 4.91
C ALA A 33 -1.99 10.83 4.28
N GLU A 34 -1.47 11.74 5.12
CA GLU A 34 -0.71 12.90 4.64
C GLU A 34 0.69 12.50 4.14
N TYR A 35 1.26 11.40 4.66
CA TYR A 35 2.57 10.90 4.29
C TYR A 35 2.61 9.37 4.16
N PRO A 36 3.51 8.82 3.32
CA PRO A 36 3.78 7.39 3.26
C PRO A 36 4.32 6.85 4.58
N VAL A 37 3.88 5.66 4.97
CA VAL A 37 4.27 5.01 6.22
C VAL A 37 5.28 3.90 5.93
N ARG A 38 6.41 3.87 6.65
CA ARG A 38 7.34 2.73 6.64
C ARG A 38 6.69 1.55 7.37
N ILE A 39 6.54 0.41 6.68
CA ILE A 39 5.92 -0.78 7.24
C ILE A 39 6.84 -1.97 7.01
N SER A 40 7.05 -2.78 8.04
CA SER A 40 7.82 -4.01 7.90
C SER A 40 7.08 -5.01 7.02
N SER A 41 7.80 -5.73 6.16
CA SER A 41 7.22 -6.71 5.25
C SER A 41 6.47 -7.85 5.96
N GLY A 42 6.82 -8.15 7.21
CA GLY A 42 6.12 -9.11 8.06
C GLY A 42 4.72 -8.67 8.50
N SER A 43 4.37 -7.39 8.35
CA SER A 43 3.06 -6.84 8.70
C SER A 43 2.05 -6.90 7.54
N PHE A 44 2.43 -7.39 6.37
CA PHE A 44 1.55 -7.47 5.22
C PHE A 44 0.67 -8.72 5.28
N GLU A 45 -0.65 -8.51 5.42
CA GLU A 45 -1.64 -9.59 5.36
C GLU A 45 -1.75 -10.17 3.93
N SER A 46 -1.64 -9.33 2.90
CA SER A 46 -1.66 -9.78 1.50
C SER A 46 -0.99 -8.76 0.59
N VAL A 47 -0.18 -9.26 -0.35
CA VAL A 47 0.48 -8.46 -1.38
C VAL A 47 -0.03 -8.90 -2.74
N THR A 48 -0.74 -8.02 -3.43
CA THR A 48 -1.19 -8.26 -4.81
C THR A 48 -0.40 -7.35 -5.74
N LYS A 49 0.23 -7.91 -6.76
CA LYS A 49 0.84 -7.09 -7.81
C LYS A 49 -0.28 -6.42 -8.59
N PRO A 50 -0.25 -5.09 -8.79
CA PRO A 50 -1.19 -4.47 -9.70
C PRO A 50 -1.05 -5.15 -11.06
N THR A 51 -2.17 -5.54 -11.67
CA THR A 51 -2.19 -5.93 -13.07
C THR A 51 -1.63 -4.76 -13.84
N LYS A 52 -0.38 -4.88 -14.33
CA LYS A 52 0.24 -3.92 -15.24
C LYS A 52 -0.82 -3.59 -16.29
N ARG A 53 -1.30 -2.34 -16.35
CA ARG A 53 -2.08 -1.91 -17.51
C ARG A 53 -1.20 -2.21 -18.72
N PRO A 54 -1.70 -2.84 -19.79
CA PRO A 54 -0.91 -3.00 -20.99
C PRO A 54 -0.42 -1.60 -21.38
N ILE A 55 0.90 -1.42 -21.34
CA ILE A 55 1.52 -0.24 -21.90
C ILE A 55 1.06 -0.28 -23.36
N TYR A 56 0.30 0.72 -23.77
CA TYR A 56 -0.10 0.85 -25.16
C TYR A 56 1.20 1.07 -25.93
N ASP A 57 1.75 -0.01 -26.48
CA ASP A 57 2.85 0.02 -27.45
C ASP A 57 2.29 0.80 -28.64
N LYS A 58 2.62 2.08 -28.73
CA LYS A 58 2.32 2.87 -29.92
C LYS A 58 3.51 2.64 -30.84
N PRO A 59 3.36 1.89 -31.93
CA PRO A 59 4.45 1.73 -32.89
C PRO A 59 4.66 3.07 -33.58
N ASP A 60 5.92 3.50 -33.66
CA ASP A 60 6.40 4.45 -34.67
C ASP A 60 7.12 3.65 -35.77
#